data_AF-A0A920PQB1-F1
#
_entry.id   AF-A0A920PQB1-F1
#
_cell.length_a   1.000
_cell.length_b   1.000
_cell.length_c   1.000
_cell.angle_alpha   90.00
_cell.angle_beta   90.00
_cell.angle_gamma   90.00
#
_symmetry.space_group_name_H-M   'P 1'
#
loop_
_entity.id
_entity.type
_entity.pdbx_description
1 polymer ?
#
loop_
_entity_poly.entity_id
_entity_poly.type
_entity_poly.pdbx_seq_one_letter_code
_entity_poly.pdbx_strand_id
1 'polypeptide(L)'
;MAEDLIGEPVYHFQSKLTAKDPYVGGAWEWHQDYGYWYYNGCLAPKMLSFMIALDRTDASNGCLKLVRGSHRLGRLDHVQVTPEQNTADPETHGPHPRITRGGRLRPESRGRRCLPQQHAALLRPEPLGKTGAGP
;
A
#
# COMPACT_ATOMS: atom_id res chain seq x y z
N MET A 1 4.75 -17.80 -5.60
CA MET A 1 4.61 -16.42 -6.12
C MET A 1 5.29 -15.39 -5.22
N ALA A 2 4.88 -15.21 -3.96
CA ALA A 2 5.49 -14.21 -3.08
C ALA A 2 6.97 -14.50 -2.79
N GLU A 3 7.28 -15.74 -2.40
CA GLU A 3 8.66 -16.20 -2.19
C GLU A 3 9.50 -16.06 -3.46
N ASP A 4 8.95 -16.38 -4.63
CA ASP A 4 9.67 -16.24 -5.91
C ASP A 4 10.01 -14.78 -6.24
N LEU A 5 9.12 -13.83 -5.90
CA LEU A 5 9.33 -12.40 -6.14
C LEU A 5 10.31 -11.78 -5.14
N ILE A 6 10.34 -12.27 -3.89
CA ILE A 6 11.21 -11.74 -2.84
C ILE A 6 12.57 -12.46 -2.83
N GLY A 7 12.62 -13.73 -3.25
CA GLY A 7 13.82 -14.58 -3.25
C GLY A 7 14.13 -15.24 -1.91
N GLU A 8 13.24 -15.14 -0.93
CA GLU A 8 13.43 -15.59 0.46
C GLU A 8 12.10 -16.11 1.03
N PRO A 9 12.12 -16.95 2.08
CA PRO A 9 10.89 -17.40 2.75
C PRO A 9 10.08 -16.24 3.32
N VAL A 10 8.76 -16.29 3.13
CA VAL A 10 7.85 -15.22 3.55
C VAL A 10 6.85 -15.70 4.58
N TYR A 11 6.26 -14.76 5.32
CA TYR A 11 5.09 -14.99 6.14
C TYR A 11 4.04 -13.90 5.92
N HIS A 12 2.81 -14.17 6.35
CA HIS A 12 1.72 -13.22 6.25
C HIS A 12 1.81 -12.17 7.37
N PHE A 13 1.84 -10.89 6.99
CA PHE A 13 1.95 -9.77 7.94
C PHE A 13 0.59 -9.16 8.29
N GLN A 14 -0.23 -8.87 7.28
CA GLN A 14 -1.52 -8.20 7.48
C GLN A 14 -2.50 -8.56 6.37
N SER A 15 -3.78 -8.68 6.72
CA SER A 15 -4.91 -8.68 5.77
C SER A 15 -5.83 -7.51 6.05
N LYS A 16 -6.31 -6.85 5.00
CA LYS A 16 -7.33 -5.79 5.08
C LYS A 16 -8.38 -6.01 4.02
N LEU A 17 -9.64 -6.04 4.44
CA LEU A 17 -10.79 -5.91 3.54
C LEU A 17 -11.19 -4.44 3.48
N THR A 18 -11.19 -3.85 2.28
CA THR A 18 -11.64 -2.47 2.10
C THR A 18 -12.95 -2.48 1.32
N ALA A 19 -14.03 -2.06 1.96
CA ALA A 19 -15.33 -1.87 1.32
C ALA A 19 -15.52 -0.40 0.93
N LYS A 20 -15.68 -0.14 -0.36
CA LYS A 20 -16.07 1.19 -0.87
C LYS A 20 -17.50 1.13 -1.34
N ASP A 21 -18.39 1.77 -0.58
CA ASP A 21 -19.78 1.90 -0.98
C ASP A 21 -19.92 2.82 -2.20
N PRO A 22 -20.86 2.54 -3.10
CA PRO A 22 -21.12 3.41 -4.23
C PRO A 22 -21.61 4.77 -3.72
N TYR A 23 -21.22 5.85 -4.40
CA TYR A 23 -21.60 7.25 -4.10
C TYR A 23 -21.10 7.80 -2.75
N VAL A 24 -20.77 6.94 -1.79
CA VAL A 24 -20.30 7.28 -0.44
C VAL A 24 -18.86 6.77 -0.31
N GLY A 25 -17.93 7.50 -0.91
CA GLY A 25 -16.52 7.13 -0.91
C GLY A 25 -15.63 8.31 -0.56
N GLY A 26 -14.95 8.24 0.58
CA GLY A 26 -13.77 9.05 0.84
C GLY A 26 -12.64 8.59 -0.07
N ALA A 27 -12.03 9.53 -0.81
CA ALA A 27 -10.82 9.21 -1.57
C ALA A 27 -9.73 8.80 -0.57
N TRP A 28 -9.00 7.72 -0.86
CA TRP A 28 -7.77 7.44 -0.14
C TRP A 28 -6.71 8.39 -0.66
N GLU A 29 -6.10 9.16 0.23
CA GLU A 29 -4.99 10.02 -0.14
C GLU A 29 -3.79 9.18 -0.59
N TRP A 30 -2.95 9.76 -1.44
CA TRP A 30 -1.81 9.06 -2.02
C TRP A 30 -0.85 8.64 -0.91
N HIS A 31 -0.53 7.36 -0.82
CA HIS A 31 0.38 6.84 0.20
C HIS A 31 1.20 5.68 -0.34
N GLN A 32 2.33 5.42 0.33
CA GLN A 32 3.05 4.15 0.25
C GLN A 32 2.69 3.29 1.47
N ASP A 33 2.42 2.00 1.29
CA ASP A 33 2.19 1.09 2.42
C ASP A 33 3.42 1.05 3.37
N TYR A 34 4.62 0.99 2.79
CA TYR A 34 5.87 0.87 3.55
C TYR A 34 6.16 2.04 4.48
N GLY A 35 5.72 3.27 4.16
CA GLY A 35 5.96 4.39 5.07
C GLY A 35 5.22 4.24 6.40
N TYR A 36 4.06 3.57 6.43
CA TYR A 36 3.42 3.16 7.69
C TYR A 36 4.18 2.01 8.36
N TRP A 37 4.54 0.98 7.59
CA TRP A 37 5.17 -0.23 8.15
C TRP A 37 6.54 0.03 8.76
N TYR A 38 7.26 1.03 8.28
CA TYR A 38 8.53 1.47 8.87
C TYR A 38 8.38 1.83 10.34
N TYR A 39 7.32 2.57 10.69
CA TYR A 39 7.00 2.91 12.08
C TYR A 39 6.47 1.72 12.89
N ASN A 40 6.06 0.64 12.24
CA ASN A 40 5.69 -0.63 12.86
C ASN A 40 6.88 -1.60 13.01
N GLY A 41 8.12 -1.14 12.77
CA GLY A 41 9.35 -1.92 12.95
C GLY A 41 9.82 -2.69 11.71
N CYS A 42 9.19 -2.49 10.54
CA CYS A 42 9.68 -3.05 9.28
C CYS A 42 10.79 -2.17 8.70
N LEU A 43 12.04 -2.45 9.07
CA LEU A 43 13.19 -1.59 8.73
C LEU A 43 13.69 -1.73 7.29
N ALA A 44 13.28 -2.79 6.60
CA ALA A 44 13.63 -3.02 5.20
C ALA A 44 12.37 -3.17 4.34
N PRO A 45 12.33 -2.60 3.11
CA PRO A 45 11.19 -2.67 2.20
C PRO A 45 11.11 -4.03 1.47
N LYS A 46 11.34 -5.12 2.20
CA LYS A 46 11.26 -6.50 1.68
C LYS A 46 9.86 -7.07 1.96
N MET A 47 8.86 -6.40 1.41
CA MET A 47 7.44 -6.71 1.59
C MET A 47 6.70 -6.56 0.27
N LEU A 48 5.61 -7.33 0.11
CA LEU A 48 4.74 -7.24 -1.05
C LEU A 48 3.27 -7.19 -0.61
N SER A 49 2.50 -6.32 -1.26
CA SER A 49 1.04 -6.26 -1.16
C SER A 49 0.40 -6.95 -2.36
N PHE A 50 -0.52 -7.88 -2.10
CA PHE A 50 -1.39 -8.50 -3.09
C PHE A 50 -2.79 -7.91 -2.97
N MET A 51 -3.33 -7.37 -4.06
CA MET A 51 -4.74 -6.98 -4.12
C MET A 51 -5.54 -8.07 -4.84
N ILE A 52 -6.53 -8.61 -4.16
CA ILE A 52 -7.51 -9.53 -4.72
C ILE A 52 -8.82 -8.75 -4.89
N ALA A 53 -9.31 -8.67 -6.13
CA ALA A 53 -10.59 -8.07 -6.43
C ALA A 53 -11.72 -9.07 -6.11
N LEU A 54 -12.56 -8.77 -5.11
CA LEU A 54 -13.73 -9.58 -4.80
C LEU A 54 -14.94 -9.21 -5.68
N ASP A 55 -14.98 -7.95 -6.12
CA ASP A 55 -15.94 -7.43 -7.10
C ASP A 55 -15.20 -6.95 -8.35
N ARG A 56 -15.95 -6.81 -9.46
CA ARG A 56 -15.45 -6.15 -10.68
C ARG A 56 -14.81 -4.81 -10.32
N THR A 57 -13.54 -4.65 -10.69
CA THR A 57 -12.74 -3.46 -10.40
C THR A 57 -12.31 -2.84 -11.71
N ASP A 58 -12.71 -1.59 -11.97
CA ASP A 58 -12.34 -0.86 -13.18
C ASP A 58 -12.16 0.64 -12.92
N ALA A 59 -11.71 1.37 -13.95
CA ALA A 59 -11.43 2.80 -13.83
C ALA A 59 -12.66 3.63 -13.39
N SER A 60 -13.85 3.07 -13.52
CA SER A 60 -15.13 3.68 -13.18
C SER A 60 -15.70 3.24 -11.82
N ASN A 61 -14.93 2.65 -10.90
CA ASN A 61 -15.47 2.36 -9.56
C ASN A 61 -14.48 2.59 -8.41
N GLY A 62 -13.53 3.50 -8.60
CA GLY A 62 -12.57 3.82 -7.54
C GLY A 62 -11.57 2.70 -7.28
N CYS A 63 -11.21 1.97 -8.35
CA CYS A 63 -10.16 0.97 -8.36
C CYS A 63 -8.84 1.51 -7.79
N LEU A 64 -7.96 0.59 -7.39
CA LEU A 64 -6.60 0.94 -7.02
C LEU A 64 -5.93 1.70 -8.18
N LYS A 65 -5.25 2.80 -7.85
CA LYS A 65 -4.43 3.57 -8.78
C LYS A 65 -2.99 3.45 -8.34
N LEU A 66 -2.10 3.19 -9.29
CA LEU A 66 -0.67 3.06 -9.07
C LEU A 66 0.07 4.09 -9.92
N VAL A 67 1.07 4.75 -9.34
CA VAL A 67 2.01 5.57 -10.10
C VAL A 67 3.15 4.65 -10.56
N ARG A 68 3.21 4.38 -11.86
CA ARG A 68 4.25 3.50 -12.43
C ARG A 68 5.63 4.01 -12.04
N GLY A 69 6.46 3.13 -11.47
CA GLY A 69 7.84 3.43 -11.09
C GLY A 69 8.02 4.09 -9.72
N SER A 70 6.95 4.48 -9.01
CA SER A 70 7.06 5.17 -7.72
C SER A 70 7.75 4.36 -6.62
N HIS A 71 7.76 3.02 -6.73
CA HIS A 71 8.50 2.14 -5.82
C HIS A 71 10.02 2.35 -5.85
N ARG A 72 10.56 3.01 -6.88
CA ARG A 72 11.99 3.33 -7.01
C ARG A 72 12.41 4.60 -6.26
N LEU A 73 11.44 5.37 -5.74
CA LEU A 73 11.70 6.61 -5.00
C LEU A 73 12.20 6.33 -3.57
N GLY A 74 12.29 5.06 -3.16
CA GLY A 74 12.54 4.70 -1.77
C GLY A 74 11.33 4.99 -0.89
N ARG A 75 11.59 5.10 0.42
CA ARG A 75 10.58 5.42 1.43
C ARG A 75 10.33 6.92 1.45
N LEU A 76 9.08 7.31 1.24
CA LEU A 76 8.61 8.67 1.48
C LEU A 76 8.08 8.76 2.92
N ASP A 77 8.29 9.90 3.56
CA ASP A 77 7.65 10.20 4.84
C ASP A 77 6.15 10.47 4.62
N HIS A 78 5.35 10.17 5.64
CA HIS A 78 3.90 10.41 5.60
C HIS A 78 3.55 11.59 6.49
N VAL A 79 2.85 12.56 5.91
CA VAL A 79 2.35 13.74 6.62
C VAL A 79 0.85 13.62 6.81
N GLN A 80 0.36 13.98 7.99
CA GLN A 80 -1.06 13.97 8.29
C GLN A 80 -1.77 15.11 7.54
N VAL A 81 -2.84 14.77 6.81
CA VAL A 81 -3.63 15.74 6.03
C VAL A 81 -5.06 15.88 6.55
N THR A 82 -5.61 14.82 7.13
CA THR A 82 -6.84 14.86 7.94
C THR A 82 -6.60 14.03 9.22
N PRO A 83 -7.46 14.14 10.25
CA PRO A 83 -7.31 13.31 11.45
C PRO A 83 -7.27 11.79 11.15
N GLU A 84 -7.90 11.37 10.04
CA GLU A 84 -8.03 9.97 9.63
C GLU A 84 -7.08 9.55 8.49
N GLN A 85 -6.37 10.50 7.86
CA GLN A 85 -5.58 10.22 6.64
C GLN A 85 -4.21 10.89 6.66
N ASN A 86 -3.19 10.11 6.28
CA ASN A 86 -1.86 10.62 5.96
C ASN A 86 -1.60 10.45 4.46
N THR A 87 -0.84 11.38 3.88
CA THR A 87 -0.37 11.31 2.49
C THR A 87 1.14 11.12 2.49
N ALA A 88 1.69 10.54 1.42
CA ALA A 88 3.12 10.65 1.14
C ALA A 88 3.47 12.14 0.97
N ASP A 89 4.56 12.57 1.59
CA ASP A 89 4.98 13.97 1.68
C ASP A 89 5.13 14.63 0.29
N PRO A 90 4.29 15.65 -0.04
CA PRO A 90 4.31 16.44 -1.29
C PRO A 90 5.68 16.95 -1.73
N GLU A 91 6.53 17.34 -0.79
CA GLU A 91 7.80 17.99 -1.11
C GLU A 91 8.83 17.00 -1.64
N THR A 92 8.80 15.76 -1.14
CA THR A 92 9.78 14.72 -1.50
C THR A 92 9.50 13.99 -2.81
N HIS A 93 8.27 14.03 -3.36
CA HIS A 93 7.97 13.41 -4.67
C HIS A 93 7.96 14.38 -5.86
N GLY A 94 8.14 15.68 -5.61
CA GLY A 94 8.10 16.72 -6.64
C GLY A 94 6.70 16.87 -7.30
N PRO A 95 6.55 17.77 -8.29
CA PRO A 95 5.29 18.00 -8.97
C PRO A 95 5.01 16.86 -9.96
N HIS A 96 4.75 15.65 -9.45
CA HIS A 96 4.44 14.53 -10.32
C HIS A 96 3.04 14.75 -10.91
N PRO A 97 2.89 14.97 -12.23
CA PRO A 97 1.64 15.43 -12.85
C PRO A 97 0.47 14.43 -12.73
N ARG A 98 0.74 13.24 -12.18
CA ARG A 98 -0.23 12.15 -11.96
C ARG A 98 -0.62 11.98 -10.48
N ILE A 99 0.04 12.68 -9.56
CA ILE A 99 -0.30 12.74 -8.13
C ILE A 99 -1.13 14.00 -7.90
N THR A 100 -2.25 14.10 -8.62
CA THR A 100 -3.29 15.09 -8.31
C THR A 100 -4.13 14.54 -7.15
N ARG A 101 -4.42 15.37 -6.14
CA ARG A 101 -5.30 15.08 -4.98
C ARG A 101 -6.40 14.08 -5.37
N GLY A 102 -6.47 12.95 -4.66
CA GLY A 102 -7.18 11.72 -5.06
C GLY A 102 -8.32 11.96 -6.03
N GLY A 103 -8.08 11.72 -7.32
CA GLY A 103 -8.97 12.19 -8.40
C GLY A 103 -10.42 11.83 -8.13
N ARG A 104 -11.28 12.86 -8.03
CA ARG A 104 -12.73 12.76 -7.84
C ARG A 104 -13.30 11.67 -8.75
N LEU A 105 -14.07 10.75 -8.18
CA LEU A 105 -14.81 9.75 -8.95
C LEU A 105 -15.62 10.45 -10.06
N ARG A 106 -15.48 10.00 -11.31
CA ARG A 106 -16.24 10.54 -12.45
C ARG A 106 -17.75 10.41 -12.15
N PRO A 107 -18.61 11.34 -12.55
CA PRO A 107 -20.06 11.21 -12.30
C PRO A 107 -20.67 9.89 -12.81
N GLU A 108 -20.08 9.31 -13.85
CA GLU A 108 -20.49 8.03 -14.46
C GLU A 108 -20.05 6.78 -13.67
N SER A 109 -19.10 6.94 -12.72
CA SER A 109 -18.61 5.87 -11.83
C SER A 109 -19.51 5.58 -10.63
N ARG A 110 -20.64 6.29 -10.59
CA ARG A 110 -21.56 6.37 -9.47
C ARG A 110 -22.56 5.21 -9.61
N GLY A 111 -22.34 4.11 -8.88
CA GLY A 111 -23.33 3.02 -8.82
C GLY A 111 -22.86 1.63 -8.43
N ARG A 112 -21.55 1.35 -8.42
CA ARG A 112 -21.03 0.01 -8.11
C ARG A 112 -20.10 0.03 -6.91
N ARG A 113 -20.27 -0.97 -6.03
CA ARG A 113 -19.35 -1.25 -4.92
C ARG A 113 -18.00 -1.71 -5.49
N CYS A 114 -16.92 -1.39 -4.79
CA CYS A 114 -15.60 -1.94 -5.04
C CYS A 114 -15.06 -2.54 -3.75
N LEU A 115 -14.87 -3.87 -3.72
CA LEU A 115 -14.31 -4.62 -2.60
C LEU A 115 -12.91 -5.17 -2.95
N PRO A 116 -11.83 -4.40 -2.82
CA PRO A 116 -10.49 -4.95 -2.83
C PRO A 116 -10.14 -5.54 -1.46
N GLN A 117 -9.58 -6.75 -1.46
CA GLN A 117 -8.88 -7.33 -0.31
C GLN A 117 -7.38 -7.18 -0.53
N GLN A 118 -6.68 -6.54 0.39
CA GLN A 118 -5.22 -6.41 0.37
C GLN A 118 -4.60 -7.38 1.38
N HIS A 119 -3.55 -8.09 0.96
CA HIS A 119 -2.74 -8.95 1.81
C HIS A 119 -1.29 -8.49 1.72
N ALA A 120 -0.62 -8.30 2.86
CA ALA A 120 0.79 -7.97 2.92
C ALA A 120 1.60 -9.18 3.40
N ALA A 121 2.71 -9.48 2.74
CA ALA A 121 3.70 -10.46 3.18
C ALA A 121 4.95 -9.75 3.71
N LEU A 122 5.52 -10.26 4.81
CA LEU A 122 6.82 -9.84 5.35
C LEU A 122 7.79 -11.01 5.31
N LEU A 123 9.08 -10.70 5.23
CA LEU A 123 10.13 -11.69 5.46
C LEU A 123 10.19 -12.13 6.90
N ARG A 124 10.42 -13.42 7.11
CA ARG A 124 10.71 -13.93 8.46
C ARG A 124 11.83 -13.08 9.08
N PRO A 125 11.65 -12.50 10.28
CA PRO A 125 12.79 -11.97 11.00
C PRO A 125 13.76 -13.12 11.23
N GLU A 126 14.98 -13.03 10.70
CA GLU A 126 16.06 -13.95 11.08
C GLU A 126 16.04 -14.05 12.61
N PRO A 127 16.04 -15.27 13.19
CA PRO A 127 16.24 -15.37 14.62
C PRO A 127 17.59 -14.69 14.90
N LEU A 128 17.60 -13.66 15.76
CA LEU A 128 18.83 -13.07 16.29
C LEU A 128 19.77 -14.23 16.63
N GLY A 129 20.78 -14.42 15.79
CA GLY A 129 21.64 -15.58 15.86
C GLY A 129 22.25 -15.63 17.25
N LYS A 130 22.09 -16.77 17.92
CA LYS A 130 22.97 -17.11 19.03
C LYS A 130 24.39 -17.03 18.49
N THR A 131 25.15 -16.03 18.94
CA THR A 131 26.59 -15.98 18.76
C THR A 131 27.14 -17.32 19.24
N GLY A 132 27.64 -18.12 18.30
CA GLY A 132 28.30 -19.38 18.60
C GLY A 132 29.54 -19.09 19.43
N ALA A 133 29.47 -19.36 20.72
CA ALA A 133 30.64 -19.71 21.50
C ALA A 133 31.01 -21.15 21.08
N GLY A 134 32.08 -21.27 20.30
CA GLY A 134 32.71 -22.57 20.05
C GLY A 134 33.48 -23.06 21.27
N PRO A 135 33.80 -24.37 21.33
CA PRO A 135 34.52 -25.00 22.44
C PRO A 135 35.99 -24.56 22.55
#